data_AF-A0A7T0BT23-F1
#
_entry.id   AF-A0A7T0BT23-F1
#
_cell.length_a   1.000
_cell.length_b   1.000
_cell.length_c   1.000
_cell.angle_alpha   90.00
_cell.angle_beta   90.00
_cell.angle_gamma   90.00
#
_symmetry.space_group_name_H-M   'P 1'
#
loop_
_entity.id
_entity.type
_entity.pdbx_description
1 polymer ?
#
loop_
_entity_poly.entity_id
_entity_poly.type
_entity_poly.pdbx_seq_one_letter_code
_entity_poly.pdbx_strand_id
1 'polypeptide(L)' 'MNSVRYFFGRALQLLGMATITLVVFQFFTTMGMETLLYWTILGIGEFYGGTLILGKSDS' A
#
# COMPACT_ATOMS: atom_id res chain seq x y z
N MET A 1 12.99 -19.11 1.53
CA MET A 1 12.28 -17.83 1.81
C MET A 1 11.82 -17.85 3.26
N ASN A 2 12.08 -16.80 4.04
CA ASN A 2 11.58 -16.71 5.41
C ASN A 2 10.06 -16.47 5.36
N SER A 3 9.24 -17.46 5.76
CA SER A 3 7.78 -17.42 5.62
C SER A 3 7.15 -16.18 6.23
N VAL A 4 7.69 -15.68 7.35
CA VAL A 4 7.22 -14.46 8.02
C VAL A 4 7.38 -13.23 7.11
N ARG A 5 8.52 -13.12 6.43
CA ARG A 5 8.84 -11.99 5.54
C ARG A 5 7.98 -12.01 4.27
N TYR A 6 7.70 -13.20 3.76
CA TYR A 6 6.80 -13.39 2.63
C TYR A 6 5.36 -12.97 2.97
N PHE A 7 4.83 -13.47 4.09
CA PHE A 7 3.49 -13.08 4.56
C PHE A 7 3.39 -11.59 4.84
N PHE A 8 4.38 -11.01 5.52
CA PHE A 8 4.40 -9.58 5.82
C PHE A 8 4.43 -8.72 4.55
N GLY A 9 5.28 -9.06 3.58
CA GLY A 9 5.36 -8.32 2.32
C GLY A 9 4.07 -8.42 1.50
N ARG A 10 3.42 -9.59 1.46
CA ARG A 10 2.11 -9.78 0.82
C ARG A 10 0.99 -9.04 1.54
N ALA A 11 0.97 -9.07 2.87
CA ALA A 11 0.00 -8.33 3.67
C ALA A 11 0.14 -6.82 3.44
N LEU A 12 1.37 -6.30 3.39
CA LEU A 12 1.63 -4.89 3.14
C LEU A 12 1.20 -4.45 1.72
N GLN A 13 1.39 -5.32 0.71
CA GLN A 13 0.84 -5.08 -0.64
C GLN A 13 -0.69 -5.04 -0.66
N LEU A 14 -1.35 -6.00 -0.02
CA LEU A 14 -2.81 -6.03 0.09
C LEU A 14 -3.35 -4.79 0.80
N LEU A 15 -2.67 -4.36 1.85
CA LEU A 15 -3.00 -3.16 2.60
C LEU A 15 -2.85 -1.91 1.73
N GLY A 16 -1.73 -1.75 1.01
CA GLY A 16 -1.54 -0.63 0.09
C GLY A 16 -2.59 -0.57 -1.03
N MET A 17 -3.01 -1.72 -1.58
CA MET A 17 -4.11 -1.76 -2.55
C MET A 17 -5.45 -1.37 -1.93
N ALA A 18 -5.73 -1.79 -0.70
CA ALA A 18 -6.93 -1.40 0.03
C ALA A 18 -6.94 0.11 0.32
N THR A 19 -5.80 0.68 0.74
CA THR A 19 -5.63 2.11 0.96
C THR A 19 -5.90 2.92 -0.31
N ILE A 20 -5.32 2.52 -1.45
CA ILE A 20 -5.57 3.20 -2.75
C ILE A 20 -7.05 3.09 -3.15
N THR A 21 -7.66 1.92 -2.96
CA THR A 21 -9.10 1.72 -3.26
C THR A 21 -9.98 2.62 -2.38
N LEU A 22 -9.62 2.76 -1.10
CA LEU A 22 -10.30 3.65 -0.16
C LEU A 22 -10.15 5.11 -0.57
N VAL A 23 -8.98 5.53 -1.05
CA VAL A 23 -8.78 6.88 -1.61
C VAL A 23 -9.68 7.13 -2.81
N VAL A 24 -9.79 6.17 -3.73
CA VAL A 24 -10.69 6.27 -4.88
C VAL A 24 -12.14 6.41 -4.43
N PHE A 25 -12.54 5.70 -3.37
CA PHE A 25 -13.87 5.87 -2.79
C PHE A 25 -14.06 7.26 -2.18
N GLN A 26 -13.08 7.73 -1.39
CA GLN A 26 -13.11 9.06 -0.76
C GLN A 26 -13.06 10.19 -1.79
N PHE A 27 -12.52 9.96 -2.98
CA PHE A 27 -12.54 10.92 -4.09
C PHE A 27 -13.96 11.34 -4.50
N PHE A 28 -14.95 10.46 -4.33
CA PHE A 28 -16.36 10.77 -4.60
C PHE A 28 -17.08 11.48 -3.44
N THR A 29 -16.38 11.77 -2.34
CA THR A 29 -16.92 12.48 -1.18
C THR A 29 -16.45 13.94 -1.15
N THR A 30 -16.92 14.74 -0.19
CA THR A 30 -16.51 16.15 0.01
C THR A 30 -15.12 16.30 0.65
N MET A 31 -14.26 15.28 0.56
CA MET A 31 -12.94 15.29 1.18
C MET A 31 -11.97 16.22 0.43
N GLY A 32 -11.13 16.93 1.17
CA GLY A 32 -10.16 17.87 0.58
C GLY A 32 -9.09 17.16 -0.24
N MET A 33 -8.69 17.77 -1.37
CA MET A 33 -7.70 17.22 -2.30
C MET A 33 -6.34 16.93 -1.64
N GLU A 34 -5.88 17.76 -0.70
CA GLU A 34 -4.63 17.52 0.03
C GLU A 34 -4.68 16.23 0.87
N THR A 35 -5.83 15.93 1.49
CA THR A 35 -5.99 14.71 2.27
C THR A 35 -5.91 13.47 1.38
N LEU A 36 -6.57 13.51 0.23
CA LEU A 36 -6.52 12.43 -0.77
C LEU A 36 -5.10 12.20 -1.29
N LEU A 37 -4.32 13.28 -1.49
CA LEU A 37 -2.92 13.20 -1.90
C LEU A 37 -2.07 12.45 -0.86
N TYR A 38 -2.20 12.79 0.42
CA TYR A 38 -1.45 12.12 1.49
C TYR A 38 -1.78 10.63 1.58
N TRP A 39 -3.07 10.28 1.53
CA TRP A 39 -3.48 8.88 1.54
C TRP A 39 -3.02 8.11 0.29
N THR A 40 -2.96 8.77 -0.87
CA THR A 40 -2.43 8.17 -2.10
C THR A 40 -0.94 7.84 -1.94
N ILE A 41 -0.15 8.79 -1.43
CA ILE A 41 1.29 8.60 -1.17
C ILE A 41 1.50 7.45 -0.18
N LEU A 42 0.67 7.40 0.87
CA LEU A 42 0.71 6.35 1.89
C LEU A 42 0.43 4.97 1.25
N GLY A 43 -0.65 4.83 0.49
CA GLY A 43 -1.01 3.56 -0.15
C GLY A 43 0.02 3.06 -1.17
N ILE A 44 0.62 3.97 -1.94
CA ILE A 44 1.75 3.64 -2.84
C ILE A 44 2.96 3.18 -2.03
N GLY A 45 3.28 3.87 -0.93
CA GLY A 45 4.37 3.51 -0.03
C GLY A 45 4.21 2.12 0.59
N GLU A 46 3.01 1.77 1.03
CA GLU A 46 2.67 0.44 1.56
C GLU A 46 2.83 -0.64 0.49
N PHE A 47 2.32 -0.39 -0.71
CA PHE A 47 2.40 -1.34 -1.81
C PHE A 47 3.84 -1.59 -2.27
N TYR A 48 4.60 -0.52 -2.55
CA TYR A 48 6.00 -0.65 -2.95
C TYR A 48 6.91 -1.11 -1.82
N GLY A 49 6.63 -0.70 -0.58
CA GLY A 49 7.31 -1.22 0.61
C GLY A 49 7.16 -2.74 0.72
N GLY A 50 5.96 -3.27 0.49
CA GLY A 50 5.71 -4.71 0.51
C GLY A 50 6.45 -5.42 -0.62
N THR A 51 6.49 -4.79 -1.79
CA THR A 51 7.22 -5.28 -2.97
C THR A 51 8.74 -5.32 -2.75
N LEU A 52 9.31 -4.30 -2.10
CA LEU A 52 10.73 -4.27 -1.73
C LEU A 52 11.08 -5.34 -0.70
N ILE A 53 10.21 -5.56 0.29
CA ILE A 53 10.41 -6.59 1.32
C ILE A 53 10.44 -7.99 0.68
N LEU A 54 9.58 -8.23 -0.31
CA LEU A 54 9.50 -9.48 -1.08
C LEU A 54 10.66 -9.64 -2.06
N GLY A 55 10.97 -8.62 -2.87
CA GLY A 55 12.02 -8.68 -3.90
C GLY A 55 13.42 -8.86 -3.32
N LYS A 56 13.66 -8.39 -2.10
CA LYS A 56 14.92 -8.58 -1.35
C LYS A 56 15.00 -9.99 -0.70
N SER A 57 14.14 -10.93 -1.09
CA SER A 57 14.23 -12.37 -0.75
C SER A 57 14.58 -13.25 -1.97
N ASP A 58 14.60 -12.71 -3.19
CA ASP A 58 14.89 -13.42 -4.43
C ASP A 58 16.31 -13.15 -4.98
N SER A 59 17.15 -12.42 -4.23
CA SER A 59 18.55 -12.13 -4.59
C SER A 59 19.55 -12.87 -3.73
#